data_AF-A0AAD7T0T7-F1
#
_entry.id   AF-A0AAD7T0T7-F1
#
_cell.length_a   1.000
_cell.length_b   1.000
_cell.length_c   1.000
_cell.angle_alpha   90.00
_cell.angle_beta   90.00
_cell.angle_gamma   90.00
#
_symmetry.space_group_name_H-M   'P 1'
#
loop_
_entity.id
_entity.type
_entity.pdbx_description
1 polymer ?
#
loop_
_entity_poly.entity_id
_entity_poly.type
_entity_poly.pdbx_seq_one_letter_code
_entity_poly.pdbx_strand_id
1 'polypeptide(L)'
;MAVNKCIKYCLFFFNLLFWISGCIILGVSIYLKVSKDGNKITNVAVPGIDLLIAIGVIIMVLGFLGCCGAIKENKCMLLLFFIGLLVIFILLLAAGILGAVGEDKSKDWIKEKLEELLPLSDQPADIQTDLQSLEVEGKCCGLIKGAADWGSNIPPPATARTRLPSVRRSEGKVSTKRLVPSS
;
A
#
# COMPACT_ATOMS: atom_id res chain seq x y z
N MET A 1 -31.00 30.54 0.14
CA MET A 1 -30.94 29.10 -0.19
C MET A 1 -30.94 28.32 1.11
N ALA A 2 -32.09 27.75 1.51
CA ALA A 2 -32.18 26.95 2.73
C ALA A 2 -31.51 25.61 2.49
N VAL A 3 -30.24 25.49 2.85
CA VAL A 3 -29.55 24.20 2.84
C VAL A 3 -30.24 23.34 3.90
N ASN A 4 -30.71 22.16 3.50
CA ASN A 4 -31.50 21.29 4.35
C ASN A 4 -30.71 20.98 5.64
N LYS A 5 -31.31 21.15 6.82
CA LYS A 5 -30.60 20.97 8.11
C LYS A 5 -29.92 19.60 8.18
N CYS A 6 -30.55 18.57 7.61
CA CYS A 6 -30.01 17.22 7.46
C CYS A 6 -28.61 17.22 6.80
N ILE A 7 -28.41 17.95 5.70
CA ILE A 7 -27.13 18.00 4.98
C ILE A 7 -26.03 18.62 5.84
N LYS A 8 -26.32 19.69 6.59
CA LYS A 8 -25.36 20.28 7.53
C LYS A 8 -24.91 19.28 8.60
N TYR A 9 -25.85 18.54 9.19
CA TYR A 9 -25.52 17.52 10.20
C TYR A 9 -24.78 16.32 9.61
N CYS A 10 -25.16 15.85 8.42
CA CYS A 10 -24.44 14.80 7.72
C CYS A 10 -23.00 15.21 7.43
N LEU A 11 -22.77 16.42 6.89
CA LEU A 11 -21.43 16.93 6.62
C LEU A 11 -20.59 17.04 7.89
N PHE A 12 -21.17 17.48 9.01
CA PHE A 12 -20.47 17.53 10.29
C PHE A 12 -20.08 16.13 10.78
N PHE A 13 -21.02 15.18 10.76
CA PHE A 13 -20.79 13.81 11.21
C PHE A 13 -19.74 13.09 10.36
N PHE A 14 -19.82 13.17 9.03
CA PHE A 14 -18.82 12.56 8.15
C PHE A 14 -17.44 13.17 8.34
N ASN A 15 -17.33 14.51 8.47
CA ASN A 15 -16.03 15.15 8.76
C ASN A 15 -15.46 14.73 10.12
N LEU A 16 -16.31 14.52 11.13
CA LEU A 16 -15.88 14.02 12.43
C LEU A 16 -15.33 12.58 12.33
N LEU A 17 -15.99 11.72 11.57
CA LEU A 17 -15.50 10.36 11.32
C LEU A 17 -14.16 10.36 10.59
N PHE A 18 -14.00 11.21 9.56
CA PHE A 18 -12.73 11.36 8.86
C PHE A 18 -11.62 11.90 9.76
N TRP A 19 -11.94 12.81 10.67
CA TRP A 19 -10.98 13.31 11.63
C TRP A 19 -10.51 12.20 12.59
N ILE A 20 -11.45 11.42 13.16
CA ILE A 20 -11.13 10.29 14.04
C ILE A 20 -10.30 9.24 13.31
N SER A 21 -10.67 8.89 12.07
CA SER A 21 -9.91 7.91 11.28
C SER A 21 -8.51 8.43 10.94
N GLY A 22 -8.35 9.73 10.63
CA GLY A 22 -7.05 10.37 10.46
C GLY A 22 -6.16 10.24 11.70
N CYS A 23 -6.71 10.47 12.90
CA CYS A 23 -6.00 10.29 14.16
C CYS A 23 -5.56 8.83 14.39
N ILE A 24 -6.42 7.86 14.08
CA ILE A 24 -6.09 6.43 14.20
C ILE A 24 -4.98 6.06 13.22
N ILE A 25 -5.09 6.47 11.96
CA ILE A 25 -4.08 6.18 10.92
C ILE A 25 -2.73 6.80 11.32
N LEU A 26 -2.71 8.04 11.79
CA LEU A 26 -1.49 8.68 12.28
C LEU A 26 -0.88 7.94 13.47
N GLY A 27 -1.70 7.57 14.46
CA GLY A 27 -1.23 6.82 15.62
C GLY A 27 -0.60 5.49 15.24
N VAL A 28 -1.26 4.72 14.37
CA VAL A 28 -0.73 3.45 13.84
C VAL A 28 0.54 3.68 13.02
N SER A 29 0.57 4.71 12.17
CA SER A 29 1.74 4.98 11.32
C SER A 29 2.98 5.35 12.14
N ILE A 30 2.81 6.17 13.18
CA ILE A 30 3.89 6.53 14.11
C ILE A 30 4.32 5.31 14.92
N TYR A 31 3.38 4.50 15.40
CA TYR A 31 3.68 3.25 16.11
C TYR A 31 4.50 2.28 15.24
N LEU A 32 4.14 2.14 13.96
CA LEU A 32 4.88 1.32 13.00
C LEU A 32 6.27 1.89 12.69
N LYS A 33 6.41 3.22 12.61
CA LYS A 33 7.70 3.88 12.38
C LYS A 33 8.66 3.64 13.55
N VAL A 34 8.22 3.93 14.77
CA VAL A 34 9.06 3.75 15.98
C VAL A 34 9.42 2.28 16.24
N SER A 35 8.51 1.34 15.95
CA SER A 35 8.79 -0.09 16.10
C SER A 35 9.82 -0.61 15.10
N LYS A 36 9.96 0.04 13.93
CA LYS A 36 10.88 -0.35 12.86
C LYS A 36 12.21 0.42 12.87
N ASP A 37 12.26 1.60 13.49
CA ASP A 37 13.48 2.43 13.59
C ASP A 37 14.64 1.75 14.38
N GLY A 38 14.37 0.68 15.13
CA GLY A 38 15.38 -0.09 15.87
C GLY A 38 16.21 -1.07 15.02
N ASN A 39 15.80 -1.38 13.79
CA ASN A 39 16.48 -2.35 12.92
C ASN A 39 17.02 -1.65 11.66
N LYS A 40 18.23 -1.97 11.19
CA LYS A 40 18.91 -1.34 10.03
C LYS A 40 18.24 -1.54 8.65
N ILE A 41 16.96 -1.90 8.64
CA ILE A 41 16.09 -2.25 7.50
C ILE A 41 15.34 -1.00 6.97
N THR A 42 15.75 0.18 7.43
CA THR A 42 15.03 1.46 7.33
C THR A 42 15.05 2.13 5.96
N ASN A 43 15.69 1.60 4.91
CA ASN A 43 15.66 2.33 3.62
C ASN A 43 14.44 1.99 2.74
N VAL A 44 13.79 0.85 2.97
CA VAL A 44 12.82 0.32 1.98
C VAL A 44 11.39 0.24 2.52
N ALA A 45 11.20 -0.04 3.81
CA ALA A 45 9.89 0.03 4.46
C ALA A 45 9.48 1.46 4.86
N VAL A 46 10.46 2.35 5.04
CA VAL A 46 10.25 3.74 5.45
C VAL A 46 9.49 4.60 4.44
N PRO A 47 9.71 4.53 3.10
CA PRO A 47 8.95 5.38 2.17
C PRO A 47 7.44 5.14 2.21
N GLY A 48 6.99 3.89 2.44
CA GLY A 48 5.56 3.57 2.55
C GLY A 48 4.94 4.09 3.84
N ILE A 49 5.64 3.96 4.97
CA ILE A 49 5.18 4.45 6.27
C ILE A 49 5.17 5.98 6.28
N ASP A 50 6.16 6.64 5.71
CA ASP A 50 6.23 8.10 5.59
C ASP A 50 5.11 8.67 4.73
N LEU A 51 4.76 7.99 3.62
CA LEU A 51 3.58 8.32 2.83
C LEU A 51 2.29 8.16 3.64
N LEU A 52 2.17 7.09 4.43
CA LEU A 52 0.99 6.86 5.27
C LEU A 52 0.85 7.94 6.36
N ILE A 53 1.97 8.39 6.95
CA ILE A 53 2.01 9.54 7.86
C ILE A 53 1.54 10.80 7.13
N ALA A 54 2.09 11.10 5.95
CA ALA A 54 1.72 12.28 5.18
C ALA A 54 0.21 12.30 4.84
N ILE A 55 -0.32 11.18 4.37
CA ILE A 55 -1.76 11.01 4.07
C ILE A 55 -2.59 11.18 5.34
N GLY A 56 -2.18 10.57 6.45
CA GLY A 56 -2.85 10.71 7.75
C GLY A 56 -2.93 12.16 8.23
N VAL A 57 -1.85 12.94 8.09
CA VAL A 57 -1.82 14.36 8.46
C VAL A 57 -2.79 15.15 7.58
N ILE A 58 -2.79 14.91 6.27
CA ILE A 58 -3.71 15.60 5.34
C ILE A 58 -5.16 15.32 5.72
N ILE A 59 -5.52 14.05 5.97
CA ILE A 59 -6.88 13.66 6.37
C ILE A 59 -7.26 14.31 7.71
N MET A 60 -6.35 14.32 8.69
CA MET A 60 -6.59 14.95 9.99
C MET A 60 -6.84 16.46 9.85
N VAL A 61 -6.02 17.17 9.06
CA VAL A 61 -6.17 18.62 8.84
C VAL A 61 -7.48 18.93 8.12
N LEU A 62 -7.84 18.17 7.07
CA LEU A 62 -9.09 18.38 6.35
C LEU A 62 -10.31 18.09 7.23
N GLY A 63 -10.27 17.02 8.03
CA GLY A 63 -11.33 16.69 8.99
C GLY A 63 -11.51 17.81 10.03
N PHE A 64 -10.41 18.35 10.57
CA PHE A 64 -10.45 19.47 11.51
C PHE A 64 -11.02 20.74 10.87
N LEU A 65 -10.56 21.10 9.67
CA LEU A 65 -11.10 22.25 8.92
C LEU A 65 -12.59 22.07 8.58
N GLY A 66 -13.02 20.86 8.26
CA GLY A 66 -14.42 20.51 8.02
C GLY A 66 -15.28 20.71 9.28
N CYS A 67 -14.85 20.19 10.43
CA CYS A 67 -15.53 20.36 11.71
C CYS A 67 -15.57 21.83 12.16
N CYS A 68 -14.44 22.55 12.11
CA CYS A 68 -14.37 23.96 12.47
C CYS A 68 -15.17 24.86 11.51
N GLY A 69 -15.16 24.56 10.21
CA GLY A 69 -15.96 25.26 9.20
C GLY A 69 -17.46 25.10 9.43
N ALA A 70 -17.90 23.91 9.85
CA ALA A 70 -19.29 23.63 10.21
C ALA A 70 -19.72 24.32 11.51
N ILE A 71 -18.88 24.33 12.54
CA ILE A 71 -19.19 24.96 13.85
C ILE A 71 -19.18 26.48 13.77
N LYS A 72 -18.19 27.07 13.08
CA LYS A 72 -17.97 28.53 13.09
C LYS A 72 -18.87 29.30 12.10
N GLU A 73 -19.71 28.60 11.33
CA GLU A 73 -20.48 29.12 10.17
C GLU A 73 -19.66 30.03 9.23
N ASN A 74 -18.33 29.89 9.25
CA ASN A 74 -17.45 30.77 8.50
C ASN A 74 -17.33 30.23 7.08
N LYS A 75 -17.96 30.96 6.14
CA LYS A 75 -17.95 30.64 4.70
C LYS A 75 -16.53 30.47 4.17
N CYS A 76 -15.56 31.25 4.66
CA CYS A 76 -14.17 31.17 4.20
C CYS A 76 -13.50 29.82 4.56
N MET A 77 -13.71 29.32 5.77
CA MET A 77 -13.18 28.01 6.22
C MET A 77 -13.83 26.84 5.47
N LEU A 78 -15.15 26.92 5.25
CA LEU A 78 -15.87 25.90 4.48
C LEU A 78 -15.45 25.89 3.00
N LEU A 79 -15.14 27.06 2.44
CA LEU A 79 -14.67 27.22 1.08
C LEU A 79 -13.24 26.67 0.92
N LEU A 80 -12.34 26.92 1.87
CA LEU A 80 -11.00 26.31 1.89
C LEU A 80 -11.07 24.77 1.95
N PHE A 81 -11.96 24.23 2.79
CA PHE A 81 -12.19 22.79 2.85
C PHE A 81 -12.66 22.23 1.49
N PHE A 82 -13.63 22.90 0.85
CA PHE A 82 -14.13 22.48 -0.45
C PHE A 82 -13.06 22.57 -1.55
N ILE A 83 -12.25 23.63 -1.58
CA ILE A 83 -11.11 23.76 -2.50
C ILE A 83 -10.10 22.64 -2.26
N GLY A 84 -9.75 22.36 -0.99
CA GLY A 84 -8.83 21.29 -0.64
C GLY A 84 -9.29 19.92 -1.13
N LEU A 85 -10.57 19.59 -0.92
CA LEU A 85 -11.18 18.37 -1.45
C LEU A 85 -11.15 18.32 -2.97
N LEU A 86 -11.44 19.44 -3.65
CA LEU A 86 -11.39 19.51 -5.10
C LEU A 86 -9.98 19.26 -5.64
N VAL A 87 -8.96 19.86 -5.02
CA VAL A 87 -7.56 19.66 -5.41
C VAL A 87 -7.17 18.19 -5.24
N ILE A 88 -7.52 17.56 -4.12
CA ILE A 88 -7.25 16.14 -3.88
C ILE A 88 -7.97 15.26 -4.91
N PHE A 89 -9.22 15.59 -5.24
CA PHE A 89 -9.96 14.86 -6.26
C PHE A 89 -9.29 14.96 -7.63
N ILE A 90 -8.82 16.13 -8.03
CA ILE A 90 -8.07 16.32 -9.28
C ILE A 90 -6.75 15.53 -9.25
N LEU A 91 -6.03 15.55 -8.13
CA LEU A 91 -4.79 14.77 -7.96
C LEU A 91 -5.04 13.26 -8.03
N LEU A 92 -6.11 12.76 -7.40
CA LEU A 92 -6.50 11.35 -7.44
C LEU A 92 -6.92 10.93 -8.85
N LEU A 93 -7.67 11.78 -9.57
CA LEU A 93 -8.01 11.52 -10.97
C LEU A 93 -6.76 11.50 -11.86
N ALA A 94 -5.86 12.47 -11.71
CA ALA A 94 -4.62 12.51 -12.47
C ALA A 94 -3.74 11.28 -12.18
N ALA A 95 -3.59 10.91 -10.90
CA ALA A 95 -2.87 9.71 -10.49
C ALA A 95 -3.53 8.43 -11.02
N GLY A 96 -4.85 8.34 -11.01
CA GLY A 96 -5.60 7.21 -11.57
C GLY A 96 -5.42 7.07 -13.07
N ILE A 97 -5.47 8.17 -13.82
CA ILE A 97 -5.23 8.17 -15.27
C ILE A 97 -3.78 7.82 -15.59
N LEU A 98 -2.81 8.43 -14.89
CA LEU A 98 -1.39 8.12 -15.05
C LEU A 98 -1.07 6.67 -14.67
N GLY A 99 -1.72 6.14 -13.63
CA GLY A 99 -1.59 4.74 -13.23
C GLY A 99 -2.15 3.77 -14.27
N ALA A 100 -3.26 4.13 -14.92
CA ALA A 100 -3.87 3.33 -15.97
C ALA A 100 -3.08 3.34 -17.29
N VAL A 101 -2.49 4.49 -17.65
CA VAL A 101 -1.73 4.65 -18.90
C VAL A 101 -0.25 4.22 -18.75
N GLY A 102 0.31 4.38 -17.55
CA GLY A 102 1.72 4.13 -17.24
C GLY A 102 2.01 2.77 -16.62
N GLU A 103 1.23 1.72 -16.94
CA GLU A 103 1.36 0.40 -16.31
C GLU A 103 2.79 -0.16 -16.32
N ASP A 104 3.54 0.03 -17.40
CA ASP A 104 4.91 -0.51 -17.49
C ASP A 104 5.88 0.23 -16.56
N LYS A 105 5.76 1.56 -16.49
CA LYS A 105 6.61 2.40 -15.63
C LYS A 105 6.28 2.22 -14.15
N SER A 106 5.01 2.05 -13.80
CA SER A 106 4.61 1.77 -12.43
C SER A 106 5.07 0.38 -11.99
N LYS A 107 4.95 -0.64 -12.85
CA LYS A 107 5.47 -1.98 -12.58
C LYS A 107 6.98 -1.98 -12.35
N ASP A 108 7.74 -1.27 -13.17
CA ASP A 108 9.20 -1.20 -13.02
C ASP A 108 9.60 -0.49 -11.71
N TRP A 109 8.93 0.62 -11.37
CA TRP A 109 9.20 1.36 -10.13
C TRP A 109 8.87 0.53 -8.88
N ILE A 110 7.73 -0.19 -8.92
CA ILE A 110 7.34 -1.11 -7.83
C ILE A 110 8.37 -2.25 -7.72
N LYS A 111 8.79 -2.84 -8.84
CA LYS A 111 9.80 -3.92 -8.83
C LYS A 111 11.12 -3.45 -8.25
N GLU A 112 11.61 -2.28 -8.61
CA GLU A 112 12.86 -1.73 -8.07
C GLU A 112 12.80 -1.57 -6.55
N LYS A 113 11.70 -1.00 -6.04
CA LYS A 113 11.47 -0.88 -4.59
C LYS A 113 11.37 -2.24 -3.90
N LEU A 114 10.83 -3.23 -4.59
CA LEU A 114 10.65 -4.57 -4.07
C LEU A 114 11.97 -5.36 -4.09
N GLU A 115 12.83 -5.16 -5.09
CA GLU A 115 14.18 -5.74 -5.16
C GLU A 115 15.07 -5.25 -4.00
N GLU A 116 14.88 -4.02 -3.50
CA GLU A 116 15.59 -3.53 -2.31
C GLU A 116 15.19 -4.29 -1.02
N LEU A 117 14.04 -4.98 -0.98
CA LEU A 117 13.61 -5.80 0.18
C LEU A 117 14.19 -7.22 0.18
N LEU A 118 14.83 -7.66 -0.90
CA LEU A 118 15.39 -9.00 -1.02
C LEU A 118 16.79 -9.09 -0.39
N PRO A 119 17.17 -10.26 0.17
CA PRO A 119 16.34 -11.45 0.33
C PRO A 119 15.36 -11.34 1.51
N LEU A 120 14.14 -11.89 1.34
CA LEU A 120 13.09 -11.81 2.38
C LEU A 120 13.50 -12.52 3.70
N SER A 121 14.44 -13.47 3.62
CA SER A 121 14.96 -14.18 4.79
C SER A 121 15.71 -13.29 5.78
N ASP A 122 16.22 -12.13 5.33
CA ASP A 122 17.00 -11.21 6.17
C ASP A 122 16.10 -10.18 6.89
N GLN A 123 14.80 -10.21 6.60
CA GLN A 123 13.80 -9.36 7.26
C GLN A 123 13.53 -9.85 8.69
N PRO A 124 13.00 -8.99 9.60
CA PRO A 124 12.64 -9.40 10.96
C PRO A 124 11.63 -10.56 10.94
N ALA A 125 11.69 -11.42 11.94
CA ALA A 125 10.79 -12.57 12.06
C ALA A 125 9.30 -12.17 11.97
N ASP A 126 8.93 -11.02 12.55
CA ASP A 126 7.57 -10.49 12.51
C ASP A 126 7.10 -10.18 11.08
N ILE A 127 7.98 -9.61 10.25
CA ILE A 127 7.68 -9.30 8.85
C ILE A 127 7.63 -10.57 8.01
N GLN A 128 8.50 -11.54 8.29
CA GLN A 128 8.47 -12.85 7.62
C GLN A 128 7.15 -13.58 7.92
N THR A 129 6.66 -13.54 9.16
CA THR A 129 5.38 -14.18 9.52
C THR A 129 4.18 -13.50 8.88
N ASP A 130 4.19 -12.17 8.78
CA ASP A 130 3.13 -11.41 8.09
C ASP A 130 3.15 -11.70 6.59
N LEU A 131 4.33 -11.68 5.96
CA LEU A 131 4.50 -12.03 4.55
C LEU A 131 4.04 -13.45 4.26
N GLN A 132 4.41 -14.41 5.10
CA GLN A 132 4.00 -15.80 4.94
C GLN A 132 2.47 -15.97 5.11
N SER A 133 1.84 -15.19 5.99
CA SER A 133 0.38 -15.17 6.15
C SER A 133 -0.31 -14.63 4.90
N LEU A 134 0.20 -13.54 4.34
CA LEU A 134 -0.27 -12.97 3.07
C LEU A 134 -0.04 -13.93 1.89
N GLU A 135 1.08 -14.63 1.84
CA GLU A 135 1.34 -15.67 0.83
C GLU A 135 0.32 -16.79 0.95
N VAL A 136 0.03 -17.27 2.15
CA VAL A 136 -0.96 -18.34 2.38
C VAL A 136 -2.35 -17.90 1.92
N GLU A 137 -2.80 -16.71 2.32
CA GLU A 137 -4.11 -16.16 1.99
C GLU A 137 -4.24 -15.80 0.50
N GLY A 138 -3.21 -15.15 -0.06
CA GLY A 138 -3.12 -14.74 -1.46
C GLY A 138 -2.80 -15.88 -2.43
N LYS A 139 -2.54 -17.10 -1.94
CA LYS A 139 -2.15 -18.27 -2.74
C LYS A 139 -0.95 -18.03 -3.68
N CYS A 140 -0.11 -17.04 -3.37
CA CYS A 140 1.14 -16.71 -4.07
C CYS A 140 2.40 -17.07 -3.25
N CYS A 141 3.58 -17.05 -3.86
CA CYS A 141 4.84 -17.31 -3.17
C CYS A 141 5.87 -16.33 -3.72
N GLY A 142 6.57 -15.61 -2.84
CA GLY A 142 7.51 -14.55 -3.22
C GLY A 142 6.84 -13.25 -3.65
N LEU A 143 7.70 -12.29 -3.95
CA LEU A 143 7.38 -10.91 -4.29
C LEU A 143 7.54 -10.63 -5.80
N ILE A 144 8.61 -11.14 -6.42
CA ILE A 144 8.99 -10.89 -7.82
C ILE A 144 9.36 -12.20 -8.55
N LYS A 145 10.33 -12.96 -8.02
CA LYS A 145 10.91 -14.17 -8.64
C LYS A 145 10.42 -15.45 -7.97
N GLY A 146 9.42 -15.36 -7.11
CA GLY A 146 8.77 -16.52 -6.50
C GLY A 146 9.51 -17.01 -5.25
N ALA A 147 9.59 -18.32 -5.06
CA ALA A 147 10.35 -18.91 -3.95
C ALA A 147 11.83 -18.49 -3.91
N ALA A 148 12.38 -18.02 -5.03
CA ALA A 148 13.75 -17.50 -5.10
C ALA A 148 13.94 -16.19 -4.30
N ASP A 149 12.87 -15.44 -4.02
CA ASP A 149 12.96 -14.17 -3.27
C ASP A 149 13.30 -14.40 -1.78
N TRP A 150 13.05 -15.61 -1.26
CA TRP A 150 13.43 -16.06 0.07
C TRP A 150 14.91 -16.50 0.17
N GLY A 151 15.65 -16.46 -0.94
CA GLY A 151 17.05 -16.87 -0.99
C GLY A 151 17.23 -18.36 -0.68
N SER A 152 18.08 -18.67 0.31
CA SER A 152 18.36 -20.06 0.70
C SER A 152 17.41 -20.60 1.78
N ASN A 153 16.71 -19.72 2.51
CA ASN A 153 15.87 -20.09 3.65
C ASN A 153 14.39 -19.95 3.26
N ILE A 154 13.88 -20.95 2.54
CA ILE A 154 12.51 -20.95 2.03
C ILE A 154 11.57 -21.52 3.11
N PRO A 155 10.54 -20.76 3.54
CA PRO A 155 9.64 -21.20 4.60
C PRO A 155 8.71 -22.34 4.13
N PRO A 156 8.24 -23.21 5.05
CA PRO A 156 7.49 -24.42 4.70
C PRO A 156 6.27 -24.22 3.78
N PRO A 157 5.44 -23.16 3.93
CA PRO A 157 4.31 -22.91 3.03
C PRO A 157 4.75 -22.55 1.60
N ALA A 158 5.89 -21.86 1.45
CA ALA A 158 6.50 -21.55 0.17
C ALA A 158 7.08 -22.81 -0.50
N THR A 159 7.67 -23.72 0.29
CA THR A 159 8.24 -25.01 -0.16
C THR A 159 7.18 -26.02 -0.61
N ALA A 160 5.97 -25.98 -0.04
CA ALA A 160 4.85 -26.81 -0.48
C ALA A 160 4.32 -26.36 -1.85
N ARG A 161 4.41 -25.05 -2.15
CA ARG A 161 3.86 -24.44 -3.36
C ARG A 161 4.80 -24.56 -4.57
N THR A 162 6.10 -24.68 -4.35
CA THR A 162 7.08 -25.05 -5.39
C THR A 162 6.87 -26.47 -5.95
N ARG A 163 6.14 -27.34 -5.22
CA ARG A 163 5.78 -28.70 -5.66
C ARG A 163 4.48 -28.78 -6.48
N LEU A 164 3.78 -27.66 -6.72
CA LEU A 164 2.62 -27.61 -7.62
C LEU A 164 3.07 -27.31 -9.06
N PRO A 165 2.77 -28.18 -10.05
CA PRO A 165 3.17 -27.93 -11.43
C PRO A 165 2.16 -26.99 -12.09
N SER A 166 2.41 -25.66 -12.09
CA SER A 166 2.03 -24.74 -13.19
C SER A 166 2.22 -23.25 -12.85
N VAL A 167 3.43 -22.71 -13.03
CA VAL A 167 3.59 -21.40 -13.69
C VAL A 167 4.66 -21.58 -14.77
N ARG A 168 4.18 -21.50 -16.01
CA ARG A 168 4.95 -21.69 -17.23
C ARG A 168 5.89 -20.50 -17.40
N ARG A 169 7.19 -20.79 -17.32
CA ARG A 169 8.34 -20.09 -17.91
C ARG A 169 7.96 -19.19 -19.10
N SER A 170 8.05 -17.87 -18.91
CA SER A 170 8.13 -16.87 -19.99
C SER A 170 9.58 -16.37 -20.09
N GLU A 171 10.53 -17.26 -20.35
CA GLU A 171 11.80 -16.87 -20.94
C GLU A 171 12.03 -17.75 -22.17
N GLY A 172 12.09 -17.09 -23.33
CA GLY A 172 12.17 -17.71 -24.63
C GLY A 172 13.50 -18.46 -24.83
N LYS A 173 13.35 -19.65 -25.42
CA LYS A 173 14.30 -20.35 -26.31
C LYS A 173 15.77 -20.47 -25.85
N VAL A 174 16.10 -21.65 -25.33
CA VAL A 174 17.18 -22.46 -25.95
C VAL A 174 16.66 -23.87 -26.19
N SER A 175 16.80 -24.29 -27.44
CA SER A 175 16.37 -25.54 -28.04
C SER A 175 17.33 -26.67 -27.71
N THR A 176 16.82 -27.81 -27.21
CA THR A 176 17.42 -29.12 -27.53
C THR A 176 16.37 -30.23 -27.46
N LYS A 177 15.85 -30.61 -28.62
CA LYS A 177 15.26 -31.93 -28.87
C LYS A 177 16.31 -33.01 -28.54
N ARG A 178 15.91 -34.13 -27.92
CA ARG A 178 15.95 -35.49 -28.52
C ARG A 178 15.83 -36.62 -27.46
N LEU A 179 14.74 -37.39 -27.60
CA LEU A 179 14.51 -38.86 -27.45
C LEU A 179 15.33 -39.70 -26.46
N VAL A 180 14.65 -40.65 -25.77
CA VAL A 180 14.90 -42.12 -25.74
C VAL A 180 13.81 -42.82 -24.87
N PRO A 181 13.45 -44.10 -25.12
CA PRO A 181 12.06 -44.56 -25.19
C PRO A 181 11.58 -45.39 -23.98
N SER A 182 10.25 -45.60 -23.97
CA SER A 182 9.51 -46.53 -23.13
C SER A 182 9.86 -48.00 -23.38
N SER A 183 9.86 -48.80 -22.32
CA SER A 183 9.58 -50.24 -22.31
C SER A 183 8.49 -50.49 -21.29
#